data_AF-A0A7J5HIJ5-F1
#
_entry.id   AF-A0A7J5HIJ5-F1
#
_cell.length_a   1.000
_cell.length_b   1.000
_cell.length_c   1.000
_cell.angle_alpha   90.00
_cell.angle_beta   90.00
_cell.angle_gamma   90.00
#
_symmetry.space_group_name_H-M   'P 1'
#
loop_
_entity.id
_entity.type
_entity.pdbx_description
1 polymer ?
#
loop_
_entity_poly.entity_id
_entity_poly.type
_entity_poly.pdbx_seq_one_letter_code
_entity_poly.pdbx_strand_id
1 'polypeptide(L)' 'MDNNNYKRQYRQLNDTTKQKISQSLRGRTKSATHTQAISNGLKKYWATVPNQPNNENKNEEHE' A
#
# COMPACT_ATOMS: atom_id res chain seq x y z
N MET A 1 -2.33 24.64 -12.18
CA MET A 1 -2.14 24.18 -10.80
C MET A 1 -2.35 22.68 -10.80
N ASP A 2 -1.29 21.89 -10.74
CA ASP A 2 -1.38 20.43 -10.86
C ASP A 2 -1.91 19.84 -9.55
N ASN A 3 -3.20 19.51 -9.55
CA ASN A 3 -3.96 19.04 -8.39
C ASN A 3 -3.65 17.55 -8.06
N ASN A 4 -2.38 17.17 -7.96
CA ASN A 4 -1.96 15.79 -7.63
C ASN A 4 -1.98 15.50 -6.11
N ASN A 5 -2.51 16.40 -5.28
CA ASN A 5 -2.54 16.27 -3.82
C ASN A 5 -3.36 15.05 -3.32
N TYR A 6 -4.29 14.53 -4.14
CA TYR A 6 -5.04 13.31 -3.80
C TYR A 6 -4.24 12.01 -4.00
N LYS A 7 -3.12 12.06 -4.75
CA LYS A 7 -2.30 10.87 -5.02
C LYS A 7 -1.28 10.68 -3.91
N ARG A 8 -0.96 9.40 -3.66
CA ARG A 8 0.06 9.03 -2.67
C ARG A 8 1.42 9.58 -3.08
N GLN A 9 2.02 10.36 -2.19
CA GLN A 9 3.39 10.83 -2.36
C GLN A 9 4.39 9.71 -2.04
N TYR A 10 4.06 8.84 -1.08
CA TYR A 10 4.89 7.71 -0.69
C TYR A 10 4.09 6.43 -0.44
N ARG A 11 4.78 5.28 -0.47
CA ARG A 11 4.19 3.95 -0.25
C ARG A 11 3.77 3.70 1.19
N GLN A 12 4.56 4.18 2.14
CA GLN A 12 4.41 3.94 3.56
C GLN A 12 3.09 4.56 4.07
N LEU A 13 2.41 3.81 4.93
CA LEU A 13 1.19 4.22 5.63
C LEU A 13 1.45 4.13 7.13
N ASN A 14 0.82 5.00 7.92
CA ASN A 14 0.81 4.86 9.37
C ASN A 14 -0.02 3.62 9.80
N ASP A 15 0.33 3.05 10.94
CA ASP A 15 -0.25 1.77 11.37
C ASP A 15 -1.73 1.86 11.69
N THR A 16 -2.18 2.97 12.27
CA THR A 16 -3.61 3.22 12.48
C THR A 16 -4.42 3.15 11.18
N THR A 17 -3.89 3.67 10.07
CA THR A 17 -4.59 3.58 8.77
C THR A 17 -4.54 2.16 8.22
N LYS A 18 -3.41 1.46 8.34
CA LYS A 18 -3.33 0.03 7.95
C LYS A 18 -4.37 -0.81 8.69
N GLN A 19 -4.53 -0.59 9.99
CA GLN A 19 -5.54 -1.26 10.82
C GLN A 19 -6.96 -0.95 10.35
N LYS A 20 -7.30 0.33 10.13
CA LYS A 20 -8.62 0.73 9.62
C LYS A 20 -8.95 0.09 8.27
N ILE A 21 -7.97 0.04 7.36
CA ILE A 21 -8.13 -0.62 6.06
C ILE A 21 -8.37 -2.12 6.26
N SER A 22 -7.54 -2.79 7.05
CA SER A 22 -7.69 -4.23 7.35
C SER A 22 -9.08 -4.55 7.92
N GLN A 23 -9.52 -3.77 8.91
CA GLN A 23 -10.84 -3.92 9.52
C GLN A 23 -11.98 -3.72 8.50
N SER A 24 -11.85 -2.76 7.59
CA SER A 24 -12.86 -2.49 6.55
C SER A 24 -12.97 -3.58 5.48
N LEU A 25 -11.86 -4.31 5.25
CA LEU A 25 -11.76 -5.37 4.26
C LEU A 25 -12.11 -6.75 4.82
N ARG A 26 -12.19 -6.89 6.15
CA ARG A 26 -12.54 -8.14 6.83
C ARG A 26 -13.85 -8.71 6.28
N GLY A 27 -13.86 -10.02 5.99
CA GLY A 27 -15.03 -10.73 5.48
C GLY A 27 -15.36 -10.51 4.00
N ARG A 28 -14.61 -9.66 3.28
CA ARG A 28 -14.81 -9.45 1.84
C ARG A 28 -14.04 -10.50 1.05
N THR A 29 -14.70 -11.57 0.64
CA THR A 29 -14.10 -12.56 -0.26
C THR A 29 -14.09 -12.06 -1.70
N LYS A 30 -13.13 -12.56 -2.49
CA LYS A 30 -12.98 -12.32 -3.94
C LYS A 30 -12.56 -13.62 -4.61
N SER A 31 -12.93 -13.78 -5.87
CA SER A 31 -12.47 -14.94 -6.66
C SER A 31 -10.97 -14.85 -6.92
N ALA A 32 -10.33 -16.00 -7.15
CA ALA A 32 -8.89 -16.07 -7.41
C ALA A 32 -8.47 -15.18 -8.59
N THR A 33 -9.20 -15.22 -9.71
CA THR A 33 -8.95 -14.38 -10.89
C THR A 33 -9.04 -12.90 -10.56
N HIS A 34 -10.01 -12.50 -9.74
CA HIS A 34 -10.17 -11.10 -9.33
C HIS A 34 -9.02 -10.64 -8.41
N THR A 35 -8.60 -11.49 -7.47
CA THR A 35 -7.43 -11.22 -6.61
C THR A 35 -6.16 -11.05 -7.44
N GLN A 36 -5.96 -11.88 -8.46
CA GLN A 36 -4.80 -11.78 -9.35
C GLN A 36 -4.81 -10.47 -10.15
N ALA A 37 -5.96 -10.08 -10.71
CA ALA A 37 -6.11 -8.83 -11.44
C ALA A 37 -5.82 -7.61 -10.54
N ILE A 38 -6.33 -7.60 -9.30
CA ILE A 38 -6.01 -6.56 -8.30
C ILE A 38 -4.51 -6.54 -8.02
N SER A 39 -3.89 -7.68 -7.75
CA SER A 39 -2.46 -7.77 -7.44
C SER A 39 -1.60 -7.19 -8.57
N ASN A 40 -1.90 -7.55 -9.81
CA ASN A 40 -1.20 -7.03 -10.99
C ASN A 40 -1.39 -5.51 -11.14
N GLY A 41 -2.60 -5.00 -10.91
CA GLY A 41 -2.87 -3.55 -10.92
C GLY A 41 -2.10 -2.80 -9.83
N LEU A 42 -2.09 -3.33 -8.61
CA LEU A 42 -1.37 -2.75 -7.48
C LEU A 42 0.15 -2.73 -7.72
N LYS A 43 0.73 -3.81 -8.26
CA LYS A 43 2.17 -3.84 -8.60
C LYS A 43 2.54 -2.72 -9.58
N LYS A 44 1.74 -2.53 -10.64
CA LYS A 44 1.95 -1.46 -11.62
C LYS A 44 1.82 -0.08 -11.00
N TYR A 45 0.77 0.15 -10.21
CA TYR A 45 0.55 1.43 -9.53
C TYR A 45 1.68 1.75 -8.54
N TRP A 46 2.06 0.80 -7.70
CA TRP A 46 3.11 1.04 -6.71
C TRP A 46 4.46 1.32 -7.36
N ALA A 47 4.75 0.75 -8.54
CA ALA A 47 5.98 1.05 -9.29
C ALA A 47 6.16 2.55 -9.58
N THR A 48 5.08 3.33 -9.65
CA THR A 48 5.13 4.78 -9.89
C THR A 48 5.21 5.63 -8.62
N VAL A 49 5.05 5.02 -7.43
CA VAL A 49 5.06 5.74 -6.14
C VAL A 49 6.35 5.39 -5.39
N PRO A 50 7.19 6.37 -5.00
CA PRO A 50 8.45 6.10 -4.31
C PRO A 50 8.24 5.68 -2.85
N ASN A 51 9.26 5.03 -2.28
CA ASN A 51 9.34 4.84 -0.82
C ASN A 51 9.72 6.17 -0.14
N GLN A 52 9.31 6.34 1.11
CA GLN A 52 9.82 7.42 1.95
C GLN A 52 11.35 7.31 2.07
N PRO A 53 12.08 8.42 1.98
CA PRO A 53 13.52 8.42 2.26
C PRO A 53 13.71 8.00 3.72
N ASN A 54 14.34 6.85 3.93
CA ASN A 54 14.56 6.28 5.25
C ASN A 54 15.78 6.95 5.87
N ASN A 55 15.58 7.79 6.89
CA ASN A 55 16.67 8.47 7.60
C ASN A 55 17.19 7.68 8.81
N GLU A 56 16.83 6.39 8.96
CA GLU A 56 17.29 5.58 10.08
C GLU A 56 17.72 4.17 9.64
N ASN A 57 18.84 3.76 10.22
CA ASN A 57 19.55 2.51 10.00
C ASN A 57 18.69 1.27 10.25
N LYS A 58 19.05 0.21 9.53
CA LYS A 58 18.71 -1.21 9.72
C LYS A 58 18.26 -1.59 11.15
N ASN A 59 17.13 -2.30 11.26
CA ASN A 59 17.05 -3.71 11.69
C ASN A 59 15.62 -4.02 12.12
N GLU A 60 14.87 -4.76 11.31
CA GLU A 60 13.80 -5.63 11.81
C GLU A 60 13.87 -6.94 11.01
N GLU A 61 14.72 -7.86 11.50
CA GLU A 61 14.52 -9.30 11.34
C GLU A 61 13.18 -9.62 12.00
N HIS A 62 12.25 -10.20 11.25
CA HIS A 62 11.07 -10.83 11.83
C HIS A 62 11.28 -12.35 11.74
N GLU A 63 11.56 -12.93 12.91
CA GLU A 63 11.49 -14.37 13.22
C GLU A 63 10.06 -14.91 13.07
#